data_AF-A0A3N2PFN5-F1
#
_entry.id   AF-A0A3N2PFN5-F1
#
_cell.length_a   1.000
_cell.length_b   1.000
_cell.length_c   1.000
_cell.angle_alpha   90.00
_cell.angle_beta   90.00
_cell.angle_gamma   90.00
#
_symmetry.space_group_name_H-M   'P 1'
#
loop_
_entity.id
_entity.type
_entity.pdbx_description
1 polymer ?
#
loop_
_entity_poly.entity_id
_entity_poly.type
_entity_poly.pdbx_seq_one_letter_code
_entity_poly.pdbx_strand_id
1 'polypeptide(L)'
;MCGVNHNLFPRPGYLIDISCESIAAKVLFTRMLSHHAEIGLTPEQITRLIDLNAEYQASLTGIRVQFAQVTEQLEHKRGRLDNDALVARKELLDRHAELFRAEEDLFFSYGAHGHEILTDEQIARIDQIYHAEKDARLAELLPSLNNAVAPQFQFTTATA
;
A
#
# COMPACT_ATOMS: atom_id res chain seq x y z
N MET A 1 32.76 -10.34 17.57
CA MET A 1 31.89 -11.49 17.27
C MET A 1 30.44 -11.07 17.47
N CYS A 2 29.65 -11.12 16.41
CA CYS A 2 28.23 -10.73 16.41
C CYS A 2 27.42 -11.84 17.07
N GLY A 3 26.81 -11.56 18.23
CA GLY A 3 26.01 -12.52 19.00
C GLY A 3 24.51 -12.49 18.66
N VAL A 4 24.10 -11.76 17.64
CA VAL A 4 22.72 -11.79 17.16
C VAL A 4 22.61 -12.96 16.19
N ASN A 5 22.13 -14.09 16.71
CA ASN A 5 21.75 -15.20 15.86
C ASN A 5 20.40 -14.86 15.20
N HIS A 6 20.44 -14.18 14.06
CA HIS A 6 19.25 -13.97 13.21
C HIS A 6 18.61 -15.30 12.79
N ASN A 7 19.33 -16.44 12.89
CA ASN A 7 18.77 -17.77 12.63
C ASN A 7 17.91 -18.34 13.78
N LEU A 8 17.80 -17.66 14.94
CA LEU A 8 16.90 -18.06 16.03
C LEU A 8 15.47 -17.54 15.88
N PHE A 9 15.20 -16.73 14.85
CA PHE A 9 13.86 -16.56 14.31
C PHE A 9 13.75 -17.30 12.97
N PRO A 10 13.89 -18.65 12.96
CA PRO A 10 13.41 -19.38 11.79
C PRO A 10 11.92 -19.06 11.74
N ARG A 11 11.41 -18.46 10.66
CA ARG A 11 9.97 -18.35 10.40
C ARG A 11 9.53 -19.73 9.91
N PRO A 12 9.11 -20.69 10.77
CA PRO A 12 8.91 -22.06 10.36
C PRO A 12 7.39 -22.26 10.31
N GLY A 13 6.71 -21.70 9.30
CA GLY A 13 5.26 -21.89 9.27
C GLY A 13 4.39 -21.00 8.40
N TYR A 14 4.93 -20.10 7.58
CA TYR A 14 4.06 -19.34 6.67
C TYR A 14 4.52 -19.52 5.24
N LEU A 15 3.77 -20.33 4.49
CA LEU A 15 3.77 -20.39 3.02
C LEU A 15 3.49 -19.00 2.39
N ILE A 16 3.04 -18.05 3.20
CA ILE A 16 2.67 -16.69 2.86
C ILE A 16 3.26 -15.76 3.93
N ASP A 17 4.47 -15.27 3.69
CA ASP A 17 5.11 -14.22 4.49
C ASP A 17 4.62 -12.86 3.97
N ILE A 18 3.37 -12.50 4.28
CA ILE A 18 2.83 -11.18 3.96
C ILE A 18 3.23 -10.22 5.08
N SER A 19 4.15 -9.30 4.80
CA SER A 19 4.32 -8.11 5.60
C SER A 19 3.02 -7.31 5.63
N CYS A 20 2.66 -6.78 6.80
CA CYS A 20 1.58 -5.80 6.90
C CYS A 20 2.06 -4.52 6.20
N GLU A 21 1.72 -4.38 4.93
CA GLU A 21 2.01 -3.19 4.14
C GLU A 21 0.81 -2.23 4.20
N SER A 22 1.09 -0.93 4.27
CA SER A 22 0.04 0.09 4.16
C SER A 22 -0.65 -0.02 2.80
N ILE A 23 -1.98 0.13 2.79
CA ILE A 23 -2.75 0.20 1.55
C ILE A 23 -2.60 1.56 0.83
N ALA A 24 -1.95 2.54 1.44
CA ALA A 24 -1.79 3.87 0.89
C ALA A 24 -0.95 3.86 -0.40
N ALA A 25 -1.55 4.30 -1.49
CA ALA A 25 -0.86 4.37 -2.78
C ALA A 25 0.30 5.37 -2.73
N LYS A 26 1.44 5.02 -3.36
CA LYS A 26 2.58 5.94 -3.47
C LYS A 26 2.26 7.17 -4.31
N VAL A 27 1.34 7.08 -5.27
CA VAL A 27 0.87 8.18 -6.13
C VAL A 27 -0.62 7.95 -6.38
N LEU A 28 -1.43 9.00 -6.30
CA LEU A 28 -2.87 8.95 -6.55
C LEU A 28 -3.19 9.30 -8.00
N PHE A 29 -4.35 8.83 -8.46
CA PHE A 29 -4.99 9.19 -9.72
C PHE A 29 -4.18 8.87 -10.99
N THR A 30 -3.03 8.21 -10.90
CA THR A 30 -2.21 7.84 -12.07
C THR A 30 -3.02 7.13 -13.15
N ARG A 31 -3.90 6.18 -12.77
CA ARG A 31 -4.79 5.51 -13.72
C ARG A 31 -5.74 6.49 -14.41
N MET A 32 -6.38 7.37 -13.64
CA MET A 32 -7.33 8.36 -14.16
C MET A 32 -6.64 9.31 -15.15
N LEU A 33 -5.42 9.74 -14.82
CA LEU A 33 -4.62 10.63 -15.68
C LEU A 33 -4.10 9.92 -16.94
N SER A 34 -3.67 8.66 -16.83
CA SER A 34 -3.24 7.86 -17.98
C SER A 34 -4.38 7.57 -18.97
N HIS A 35 -5.61 7.40 -18.47
CA HIS A 35 -6.80 7.12 -19.26
C HIS A 35 -7.72 8.34 -19.43
N HIS A 36 -7.21 9.56 -19.24
CA HIS A 36 -8.04 10.78 -19.18
C HIS A 36 -8.96 10.95 -20.41
N ALA A 37 -8.50 10.61 -21.61
CA ALA A 37 -9.29 10.68 -22.82
C ALA A 37 -10.39 9.60 -22.90
N GLU A 38 -10.10 8.38 -22.45
CA GLU A 38 -11.05 7.26 -22.42
C GLU A 38 -12.13 7.45 -21.36
N ILE A 39 -11.77 8.06 -20.23
CA ILE A 39 -12.68 8.43 -19.14
C ILE A 39 -13.49 9.67 -19.50
N GLY A 40 -12.98 10.53 -20.39
CA GLY A 40 -13.60 11.79 -20.76
C GLY A 40 -13.41 12.87 -19.70
N LEU A 41 -12.22 12.95 -19.10
CA LEU A 41 -11.88 14.00 -18.14
C LEU A 41 -11.73 15.36 -18.84
N THR A 42 -12.27 16.41 -18.23
CA THR A 42 -12.04 17.78 -18.71
C THR A 42 -10.63 18.28 -18.32
N PRO A 43 -10.08 19.30 -19.01
CA PRO A 43 -8.81 19.92 -18.63
C PRO A 43 -8.80 20.42 -17.17
N GLU A 44 -9.92 20.93 -16.68
CA GLU A 44 -10.08 21.41 -15.30
C GLU A 44 -10.03 20.24 -14.30
N GLN A 45 -10.71 19.13 -14.60
CA GLN A 45 -10.64 17.92 -13.77
C GLN A 45 -9.21 17.36 -13.70
N ILE A 46 -8.52 17.30 -14.85
CA ILE A 46 -7.12 16.85 -14.93
C ILE A 46 -6.23 17.72 -14.04
N THR A 47 -6.36 19.05 -14.15
CA THR A 47 -5.58 19.99 -13.34
C THR A 47 -5.83 19.77 -11.85
N ARG A 48 -7.11 19.69 -11.44
CA ARG A 48 -7.46 19.47 -10.02
C ARG A 48 -6.95 18.14 -9.48
N LEU A 49 -6.97 17.07 -10.27
CA LEU A 49 -6.42 15.77 -9.86
C LEU A 49 -4.89 15.81 -9.70
N ILE A 50 -4.18 16.57 -10.56
CA ILE A 50 -2.74 16.79 -10.44
C ILE A 50 -2.42 17.55 -9.14
N ASP A 51 -3.16 18.64 -8.88
CA ASP A 51 -2.97 19.46 -7.69
C ASP A 51 -3.24 18.65 -6.41
N LEU A 52 -4.35 17.90 -6.35
CA LEU A 52 -4.66 17.01 -5.23
C LEU A 52 -3.57 15.96 -5.02
N ASN A 53 -3.04 15.36 -6.09
CA ASN A 53 -1.95 14.41 -5.95
C ASN A 53 -0.68 15.07 -5.41
N ALA A 54 -0.36 16.31 -5.82
CA ALA A 54 0.78 17.04 -5.30
C ALA A 54 0.64 17.32 -3.79
N GLU A 55 -0.53 17.76 -3.35
CA GLU A 55 -0.84 17.97 -1.93
C GLU A 55 -0.76 16.67 -1.11
N TYR A 56 -1.30 15.58 -1.64
CA TYR A 56 -1.20 14.26 -1.06
C TYR A 56 0.27 13.83 -0.90
N GLN A 57 1.10 13.99 -1.95
CA GLN A 57 2.52 13.65 -1.88
C GLN A 57 3.28 14.45 -0.82
N ALA A 58 3.00 15.74 -0.72
CA ALA A 58 3.63 16.60 0.27
C ALA A 58 3.28 16.13 1.70
N SER A 59 2.00 15.86 1.94
CA SER A 59 1.49 15.37 3.23
C SER A 59 2.04 13.99 3.58
N LEU A 60 2.01 13.05 2.62
CA LEU A 60 2.51 11.69 2.75
C LEU A 60 4.01 11.68 3.08
N THR A 61 4.79 12.53 2.40
CA THR A 61 6.22 12.69 2.68
C THR A 61 6.46 13.14 4.11
N GLY A 62 5.67 14.10 4.60
CA GLY A 62 5.75 14.56 5.99
C GLY A 62 5.49 13.45 7.01
N ILE A 63 4.49 12.60 6.76
CA ILE A 63 4.18 11.44 7.61
C ILE A 63 5.32 10.42 7.56
N ARG A 64 5.82 10.07 6.37
CA ARG A 64 6.87 9.06 6.20
C ARG A 64 8.21 9.46 6.82
N VAL A 65 8.55 10.75 6.80
CA VAL A 65 9.75 11.24 7.51
C VAL A 65 9.61 11.02 9.01
N GLN A 66 8.45 11.35 9.60
CA GLN A 66 8.20 11.08 11.03
C GLN A 66 8.19 9.58 11.32
N PHE A 67 7.59 8.78 10.44
CA PHE A 67 7.56 7.34 10.55
C PHE A 67 8.97 6.76 10.63
N ALA A 68 9.84 7.13 9.68
CA ALA A 68 11.23 6.71 9.65
C ALA A 68 12.00 7.11 10.92
N GLN A 69 11.77 8.32 11.43
CA GLN A 69 12.39 8.78 12.68
C GLN A 69 11.97 7.93 13.89
N VAL A 70 10.68 7.61 14.00
CA VAL A 70 10.17 6.78 15.10
C VAL A 70 10.65 5.33 14.95
N THR A 71 10.66 4.77 13.74
CA THR A 71 11.20 3.43 13.47
C THR A 71 12.67 3.33 13.87
N GLU A 72 13.49 4.34 13.53
CA GLU A 72 14.90 4.40 13.94
C GLU A 72 15.05 4.46 15.47
N GLN A 73 14.20 5.21 16.18
CA GLN A 73 14.20 5.27 17.64
C GLN A 73 13.75 3.95 18.30
N LEU A 74 12.84 3.23 17.64
CA LEU A 74 12.41 1.90 18.07
C LEU A 74 13.48 0.83 17.86
N GLU A 75 14.41 1.03 16.92
CA GLU A 75 15.43 0.06 16.58
C GLU A 75 16.27 -0.33 17.82
N HIS A 76 16.14 -1.59 18.24
CA HIS A 76 16.90 -2.11 19.36
C HIS A 76 18.27 -2.62 18.90
N LYS A 77 19.28 -1.74 18.95
CA LYS A 77 20.60 -2.03 18.38
C LYS A 77 21.42 -3.05 19.19
N ARG A 78 21.29 -3.12 20.53
CA ARG A 78 22.01 -4.04 21.43
C ARG A 78 21.33 -4.19 22.80
N GLY A 79 21.42 -5.38 23.40
CA GLY A 79 21.02 -5.64 24.80
C GLY A 79 19.94 -6.72 24.96
N ARG A 80 19.52 -6.97 26.21
CA ARG A 80 18.32 -7.76 26.50
C ARG A 80 17.14 -6.80 26.56
N LEU A 81 16.02 -7.18 25.96
CA LEU A 81 14.76 -6.46 26.12
C LEU A 81 14.18 -6.81 27.50
N ASP A 82 14.31 -5.91 28.47
CA ASP A 82 13.71 -6.05 29.80
C ASP A 82 12.38 -5.26 29.89
N ASN A 83 11.69 -5.36 31.03
CA ASN A 83 10.39 -4.73 31.22
C ASN A 83 10.47 -3.20 31.20
N ASP A 84 11.55 -2.61 31.74
CA ASP A 84 11.74 -1.16 31.74
C ASP A 84 11.95 -0.65 30.30
N ALA A 85 12.74 -1.38 29.51
CA ALA A 85 12.92 -1.13 28.08
C ALA A 85 11.62 -1.27 27.27
N LEU A 86 10.73 -2.18 27.65
CA LEU A 86 9.41 -2.35 27.04
C LEU A 86 8.48 -1.19 27.38
N VAL A 87 8.38 -0.83 28.66
CA VAL A 87 7.54 0.28 29.13
C VAL A 87 7.99 1.59 28.49
N ALA A 88 9.29 1.87 28.44
CA ALA A 88 9.84 3.08 27.85
C ALA A 88 9.60 3.19 26.33
N ARG A 89 9.31 2.08 25.64
CA ARG A 89 9.05 2.05 24.18
C ARG A 89 7.57 2.17 23.83
N LYS A 90 6.67 2.05 24.81
CA LYS A 90 5.22 2.05 24.55
C LYS A 90 4.79 3.29 23.77
N GLU A 91 5.23 4.47 24.18
CA GLU A 91 4.85 5.73 23.52
C GLU A 91 5.34 5.79 22.07
N LEU A 92 6.55 5.28 21.79
CA LEU A 92 7.09 5.21 20.43
C LEU A 92 6.31 4.20 19.56
N LEU A 93 5.92 3.06 20.13
CA LEU A 93 5.10 2.07 19.44
C LEU A 93 3.69 2.60 19.14
N ASP A 94 3.07 3.28 20.11
CA ASP A 94 1.79 3.94 19.93
C ASP A 94 1.90 5.00 18.82
N ARG A 95 2.95 5.84 18.85
CA ARG A 95 3.20 6.84 17.81
C ARG A 95 3.43 6.23 16.43
N HIS A 96 4.16 5.12 16.36
CA HIS A 96 4.37 4.38 15.12
C HIS A 96 3.05 3.87 14.54
N ALA A 97 2.17 3.32 15.37
CA ALA A 97 0.84 2.88 14.96
C ALA A 97 -0.06 4.04 14.51
N GLU A 98 -0.01 5.18 15.20
CA GLU A 98 -0.73 6.40 14.81
C GLU A 98 -0.28 6.91 13.43
N LEU A 99 1.03 6.92 13.16
CA LEU A 99 1.55 7.37 11.87
C LEU A 99 1.18 6.40 10.74
N PHE A 100 1.16 5.08 11.01
CA PHE A 100 0.69 4.09 10.05
C PHE A 100 -0.77 4.33 9.68
N ARG A 101 -1.63 4.51 10.69
CA ARG A 101 -3.04 4.84 10.49
C ARG A 101 -3.19 6.16 9.73
N ALA A 102 -2.43 7.19 10.10
CA ALA A 102 -2.50 8.49 9.45
C ALA A 102 -2.14 8.41 7.96
N GLU A 103 -1.19 7.54 7.57
CA GLU A 103 -0.88 7.27 6.16
C GLU A 103 -2.10 6.68 5.41
N GLU A 104 -2.82 5.73 6.00
CA GLU A 104 -4.02 5.13 5.41
C GLU A 104 -5.23 6.09 5.40
N ASP A 105 -5.45 6.83 6.48
CA ASP A 105 -6.51 7.84 6.57
C ASP A 105 -6.29 8.95 5.52
N LEU A 106 -5.04 9.34 5.27
CA LEU A 106 -4.68 10.30 4.23
C LEU A 106 -5.04 9.78 2.83
N PHE A 107 -4.75 8.50 2.56
CA PHE A 107 -5.09 7.85 1.29
C PHE A 107 -6.61 7.90 1.03
N PHE A 108 -7.44 7.49 1.99
CA PHE A 108 -8.89 7.54 1.82
C PHE A 108 -9.43 8.95 1.70
N SER A 109 -8.91 9.89 2.49
CA SER A 109 -9.36 11.29 2.47
C SER A 109 -9.10 11.93 1.11
N TYR A 110 -7.88 11.80 0.57
CA TYR A 110 -7.57 12.34 -0.75
C TYR A 110 -8.25 11.56 -1.87
N GLY A 111 -8.38 10.23 -1.74
CA GLY A 111 -9.15 9.40 -2.68
C GLY A 111 -10.61 9.87 -2.80
N ALA A 112 -11.26 10.17 -1.68
CA ALA A 112 -12.62 10.72 -1.64
C ALA A 112 -12.70 12.09 -2.34
N HIS A 113 -11.80 13.02 -2.04
CA HIS A 113 -11.75 14.32 -2.73
C HIS A 113 -11.54 14.17 -4.25
N GLY A 114 -10.75 13.18 -4.68
CA GLY A 114 -10.61 12.85 -6.08
C GLY A 114 -11.92 12.41 -6.73
N HIS A 115 -12.71 11.59 -6.04
CA HIS A 115 -14.01 11.13 -6.51
C HIS A 115 -15.06 12.26 -6.57
N GLU A 116 -15.02 13.22 -5.66
CA GLU A 116 -15.91 14.41 -5.68
C GLU A 116 -15.74 15.28 -6.93
N ILE A 117 -14.60 15.17 -7.63
CA ILE A 117 -14.32 15.92 -8.88
C ILE A 117 -14.95 15.22 -10.09
N LEU A 118 -15.30 13.94 -9.96
CA LEU A 118 -15.74 13.09 -11.06
C LEU A 118 -17.26 12.93 -11.07
N THR A 119 -17.80 12.58 -12.24
CA THR A 119 -19.19 12.11 -12.33
C THR A 119 -19.29 10.62 -12.05
N ASP A 120 -20.48 10.14 -11.71
CA ASP A 120 -20.74 8.71 -11.49
C ASP A 120 -20.38 7.86 -12.73
N GLU A 121 -20.62 8.39 -13.94
CA GLU A 121 -20.24 7.71 -15.18
C GLU A 121 -18.72 7.59 -15.34
N GLN A 122 -17.98 8.63 -14.97
CA GLN A 122 -16.51 8.62 -14.99
C GLN A 122 -15.96 7.60 -13.98
N ILE A 123 -16.53 7.55 -12.77
CA ILE A 123 -16.16 6.56 -11.74
C ILE A 123 -16.42 5.14 -12.24
N ALA A 124 -17.62 4.88 -12.78
CA ALA A 124 -17.95 3.57 -13.34
C ALA A 124 -17.00 3.17 -14.49
N ARG A 125 -16.56 4.12 -15.31
CA ARG A 125 -15.57 3.87 -16.37
C ARG A 125 -14.19 3.51 -15.79
N ILE A 126 -13.75 4.19 -14.74
CA ILE A 126 -12.49 3.90 -14.06
C ILE A 126 -12.49 2.49 -13.48
N ASP A 127 -13.61 2.07 -12.87
CA ASP A 127 -13.76 0.72 -12.33
C ASP A 127 -13.68 -0.35 -13.43
N GLN A 128 -14.34 -0.12 -14.57
CA GLN A 128 -14.26 -1.01 -15.73
C GLN A 128 -12.82 -1.15 -16.23
N ILE A 129 -12.09 -0.04 -16.37
CA ILE A 129 -10.69 -0.05 -16.79
C ILE A 129 -9.85 -0.83 -15.77
N TYR A 130 -10.03 -0.58 -14.47
CA TYR A 130 -9.29 -1.28 -13.42
C TYR A 130 -9.50 -2.79 -13.46
N HIS A 131 -10.76 -3.24 -13.60
CA HIS A 131 -11.06 -4.67 -13.67
C HIS A 131 -10.47 -5.31 -14.94
N ALA A 132 -10.58 -4.63 -16.09
CA ALA A 132 -9.98 -5.12 -17.34
C ALA A 132 -8.45 -5.24 -17.24
N GLU A 133 -7.76 -4.23 -16.68
CA GLU A 133 -6.31 -4.28 -16.44
C GLU A 133 -5.91 -5.41 -15.50
N LYS A 134 -6.69 -5.60 -14.42
CA LYS A 134 -6.43 -6.63 -13.42
C LYS A 134 -6.59 -8.01 -14.04
N ASP A 135 -7.66 -8.25 -14.78
CA ASP A 135 -7.92 -9.54 -15.42
C ASP A 135 -6.85 -9.87 -16.46
N ALA A 136 -6.43 -8.89 -17.26
CA ALA A 136 -5.33 -9.06 -18.21
C ALA A 136 -4.02 -9.48 -17.52
N ARG A 137 -3.62 -8.78 -16.45
CA ARG A 137 -2.39 -9.11 -15.71
C ARG A 137 -2.48 -10.45 -14.99
N LEU A 138 -3.63 -10.81 -14.43
CA LEU A 138 -3.82 -12.12 -13.81
C LEU A 138 -3.73 -13.25 -14.84
N ALA A 139 -4.28 -13.05 -16.04
CA ALA A 139 -4.17 -14.01 -17.13
C ALA A 139 -2.70 -14.22 -17.56
N GLU A 140 -1.89 -13.16 -17.58
CA GLU A 140 -0.45 -13.25 -17.88
C GLU A 140 0.33 -14.06 -16.83
N LEU A 141 -0.05 -13.96 -15.55
CA LEU A 141 0.61 -14.68 -14.44
C LEU A 141 0.16 -16.14 -14.31
N LEU A 142 -1.01 -16.49 -14.86
CA LEU A 142 -1.64 -17.80 -14.69
C LEU A 142 -0.71 -18.99 -15.04
N PRO A 143 0.07 -18.97 -16.14
CA PRO A 143 0.99 -20.08 -16.45
C PRO A 143 2.08 -20.27 -15.39
N SER A 144 2.67 -19.18 -14.90
CA SER A 144 3.71 -19.22 -13.87
C SER A 144 3.15 -19.70 -12.53
N LEU A 145 1.95 -19.27 -12.16
CA LEU A 145 1.28 -19.72 -10.95
C LEU A 145 0.95 -21.21 -11.03
N ASN A 146 0.39 -21.69 -12.14
CA ASN A 146 0.13 -23.11 -12.34
C ASN A 146 1.42 -23.94 -12.31
N ASN A 147 2.50 -23.49 -12.94
CA ASN A 147 3.79 -24.19 -12.87
C ASN A 147 4.35 -24.31 -11.44
N ALA A 148 4.03 -23.37 -10.56
CA ALA A 148 4.54 -23.37 -9.18
C ALA A 148 3.81 -24.35 -8.25
N VAL A 149 2.54 -24.70 -8.54
CA VAL A 149 1.69 -25.51 -7.65
C VAL A 149 1.15 -26.80 -8.29
N ALA A 150 1.34 -26.97 -9.59
CA ALA A 150 0.92 -28.16 -10.32
C ALA A 150 1.83 -29.37 -10.04
N PRO A 151 1.29 -30.61 -10.14
CA PRO A 151 -0.08 -30.95 -10.55
C PRO A 151 -1.12 -30.91 -9.43
N GLN A 152 -0.73 -30.71 -8.17
CA GLN A 152 -1.62 -30.88 -7.02
C GLN A 152 -2.73 -29.82 -6.96
N PHE A 153 -2.45 -28.62 -7.46
CA PHE A 153 -3.41 -27.54 -7.59
C PHE A 153 -3.34 -26.94 -9.01
N GLN A 154 -4.50 -26.59 -9.56
CA GLN A 154 -4.61 -25.84 -10.81
C GLN A 154 -5.53 -24.66 -10.57
N PHE A 155 -5.03 -23.46 -10.83
CA PHE A 155 -5.83 -22.26 -10.82
C PHE A 155 -6.63 -22.17 -12.11
N THR A 156 -7.92 -21.92 -11.98
CA THR A 156 -8.83 -21.60 -13.09
C THR A 156 -9.35 -20.18 -12.90
N THR A 157 -9.55 -19.47 -14.01
CA THR A 157 -10.29 -18.20 -13.99
C THR A 157 -11.73 -18.46 -13.56
N ALA A 158 -12.23 -17.67 -12.60
CA ALA A 158 -13.64 -17.70 -12.24
C ALA A 158 -14.48 -17.28 -13.45
N THR A 159 -15.37 -18.14 -13.90
CA THR A 159 -16.39 -17.80 -14.90
C THR A 159 -17.53 -17.07 -14.20
N ALA A 160 -17.88 -15.88 -14.69
CA ALA A 160 -19.04 -15.11 -14.27
C ALA A 160 -20.36 -15.79 -14.68
#